data_AF-A0AAV7KC30-F1
#
_entry.id   AF-A0AAV7KC30-F1
#
_cell.length_a   1.000
_cell.length_b   1.000
_cell.length_c   1.000
_cell.angle_alpha   90.00
_cell.angle_beta   90.00
_cell.angle_gamma   90.00
#
_symmetry.space_group_name_H-M   'P 1'
#
loop_
_entity.id
_entity.type
_entity.pdbx_description
1 polymer ?
#
loop_
_entity_poly.entity_id
_entity_poly.type
_entity_poly.pdbx_seq_one_letter_code
_entity_poly.pdbx_strand_id
1 'polypeptide(L)'
;MLQAGSYQKFVSLELGVNIRTVQRWWRLFKNDLTLENKWGRGRKSSISKVAKIVITKSIGKKRQSVRGLSKKLKLKGHSVSQSTVYRYLTKEKGVKSYKHQRQPLITEKNMSSRLEFCKERVNWTANDWKNILFTDESPFELNHPPNRKNYCVWARNALEVESVQMVKFPKKIQVWGMMSHRALSELHFIPVGQTVSAEYYVSEILGKTLMSTMNRKRERGTVVERKMLKNMSRAIFQQDGAPAHTANMTQNWLRSNLKSFWAKGTWPANSPDLSPIENIWSILKDDLDSIGEFKDIKMLENRLKTAWSNISPEVLDKLMDGMPKRIHKCIELSGGYIGK
;
A
#
# COMPACT_ATOMS: atom_id res chain seq x y z
N MET A 1 -2.30 53.93 -40.97
CA MET A 1 -2.54 54.19 -42.42
C MET A 1 -3.96 54.68 -42.69
N LEU A 2 -5.02 53.87 -42.49
CA LEU A 2 -6.40 54.33 -42.78
C LEU A 2 -6.88 55.51 -41.92
N GLN A 3 -6.54 55.56 -40.63
CA GLN A 3 -6.84 56.73 -39.78
C GLN A 3 -6.05 57.99 -40.18
N ALA A 4 -4.91 57.80 -40.86
CA ALA A 4 -4.07 58.88 -41.36
C ALA A 4 -4.46 59.32 -42.79
N GLY A 5 -5.63 58.91 -43.27
CA GLY A 5 -6.20 59.35 -44.56
C GLY A 5 -5.84 58.51 -45.78
N SER A 6 -5.09 57.41 -45.64
CA SER A 6 -4.76 56.54 -46.78
C SER A 6 -5.98 55.79 -47.34
N TYR A 7 -6.06 55.63 -48.66
CA TYR A 7 -7.12 54.85 -49.31
C TYR A 7 -6.97 53.33 -49.05
N GLN A 8 -8.09 52.61 -48.92
CA GLN A 8 -8.09 51.16 -48.63
C GLN A 8 -7.33 50.32 -49.66
N LYS A 9 -7.37 50.72 -50.94
CA LYS A 9 -6.64 50.06 -52.03
C LYS A 9 -5.12 50.21 -51.88
N PHE A 10 -4.66 51.38 -51.43
CA PHE A 10 -3.26 51.63 -51.13
C PHE A 10 -2.78 50.77 -49.96
N VAL A 11 -3.54 50.74 -48.86
CA VAL A 11 -3.21 49.91 -47.69
C VAL A 11 -3.20 48.42 -48.01
N SER A 12 -4.07 47.96 -48.93
CA SER A 12 -4.10 46.58 -49.42
C SER A 12 -2.83 46.20 -50.19
N LEU A 13 -2.33 47.10 -51.04
CA LEU A 13 -1.10 46.90 -51.82
C LEU A 13 0.15 46.95 -50.91
N GLU A 14 0.22 47.95 -50.03
CA GLU A 14 1.36 48.14 -49.11
C GLU A 14 1.54 46.93 -48.16
N LEU A 15 0.45 46.39 -47.64
CA LEU A 15 0.49 45.26 -46.70
C LEU A 15 0.45 43.89 -47.39
N GLY A 16 0.26 43.84 -48.70
CA GLY A 16 0.09 42.57 -49.45
C GLY A 16 -1.15 41.77 -49.03
N VAL A 17 -2.18 42.40 -48.46
CA VAL A 17 -3.39 41.73 -47.95
C VAL A 17 -4.58 42.08 -48.83
N ASN A 18 -5.46 41.10 -49.11
CA ASN A 18 -6.66 41.32 -49.91
C ASN A 18 -7.52 42.51 -49.39
N ILE A 19 -7.98 43.37 -50.29
CA ILE A 19 -8.75 44.58 -49.96
C ILE A 19 -10.01 44.29 -49.14
N ARG A 20 -10.64 43.11 -49.30
CA ARG A 20 -11.80 42.69 -48.48
C ARG A 20 -11.43 42.48 -47.01
N THR A 21 -10.21 42.03 -46.72
CA THR A 21 -9.70 41.89 -45.36
C THR A 21 -9.45 43.26 -44.73
N VAL A 22 -8.85 44.20 -45.48
CA VAL A 22 -8.65 45.59 -45.05
C VAL A 22 -9.99 46.26 -44.74
N GLN A 23 -10.99 46.08 -45.60
CA GLN A 23 -12.37 46.56 -45.36
C GLN A 23 -13.01 45.94 -44.12
N ARG A 24 -12.83 44.63 -43.91
CA ARG A 24 -13.34 43.92 -42.73
C ARG A 24 -12.69 44.43 -41.44
N TRP A 25 -11.37 44.55 -41.39
CA TRP A 25 -10.66 45.09 -40.23
C TRP A 25 -11.07 46.54 -39.96
N TRP A 26 -11.18 47.37 -41.01
CA TRP A 26 -11.63 48.75 -40.85
C TRP A 26 -13.06 48.85 -40.29
N ARG A 27 -13.96 47.95 -40.72
CA ARG A 27 -15.33 47.87 -40.19
C ARG A 27 -15.36 47.40 -38.73
N LEU A 28 -14.53 46.44 -38.36
CA LEU A 28 -14.41 45.98 -36.97
C LEU A 28 -13.89 47.13 -36.09
N PHE A 29 -12.82 47.80 -36.54
CA PHE A 29 -12.22 48.94 -35.87
C PHE A 29 -13.21 50.11 -35.70
N LYS A 30 -13.93 50.52 -36.75
CA LYS A 30 -14.91 51.62 -36.68
C LYS A 30 -16.09 51.37 -35.73
N ASN A 31 -16.39 50.09 -35.43
CA ASN A 31 -17.47 49.71 -34.54
C ASN A 31 -16.95 49.33 -33.14
N ASP A 32 -15.71 49.69 -32.79
CA ASP A 32 -15.03 49.32 -31.54
C ASP A 32 -15.05 47.81 -31.23
N LEU A 33 -15.05 46.97 -32.27
CA LEU A 33 -15.01 45.52 -32.15
C LEU A 33 -13.57 45.00 -32.22
N THR A 34 -13.27 43.98 -31.42
CA THR A 34 -11.94 43.35 -31.37
C THR A 34 -11.46 42.88 -32.75
N LEU A 35 -10.21 43.24 -33.06
CA LEU A 35 -9.46 42.75 -34.22
C LEU A 35 -8.77 41.41 -33.94
N GLU A 36 -8.81 40.93 -32.70
CA GLU A 36 -8.26 39.63 -32.35
C GLU A 36 -9.01 38.51 -33.05
N ASN A 37 -8.26 37.48 -33.44
CA ASN A 37 -8.85 36.28 -34.01
C ASN A 37 -9.75 35.61 -32.96
N LYS A 38 -11.04 35.54 -33.23
CA LYS A 38 -11.96 34.71 -32.44
C LYS A 38 -11.44 33.27 -32.44
N TRP A 39 -11.38 32.64 -31.26
CA TRP A 39 -11.14 31.21 -31.19
C TRP A 39 -12.16 30.49 -32.07
N GLY A 40 -11.66 29.73 -33.05
CA GLY A 40 -12.51 28.90 -33.88
C GLY A 40 -13.33 27.95 -33.00
N ARG A 41 -14.49 27.49 -33.48
CA ARG A 41 -15.41 26.59 -32.75
C ARG A 41 -14.80 25.26 -32.29
N GLY A 42 -13.53 25.01 -32.60
CA GLY A 42 -12.84 23.75 -32.38
C GLY A 42 -13.39 22.63 -33.26
N ARG A 43 -12.72 21.48 -33.24
CA ARG A 43 -13.22 20.27 -33.89
C ARG A 43 -14.41 19.74 -33.08
N LYS A 44 -15.57 19.54 -33.73
CA LYS A 44 -16.72 18.88 -33.09
C LYS A 44 -16.29 17.52 -32.54
N SER A 45 -16.72 17.20 -31.31
CA SER A 45 -16.39 15.94 -30.65
C SER A 45 -16.85 14.75 -31.50
N SER A 46 -15.93 13.81 -31.78
CA SER A 46 -16.23 12.59 -32.53
C SER A 46 -16.94 11.51 -31.71
N ILE A 47 -17.16 11.75 -30.41
CA ILE A 47 -17.79 10.78 -29.51
C ILE A 47 -19.31 11.00 -29.50
N SER A 48 -20.07 9.96 -29.83
CA SER A 48 -21.54 9.99 -29.73
C SER A 48 -22.02 10.18 -28.28
N LYS A 49 -23.20 10.77 -28.08
CA LYS A 49 -23.81 10.92 -26.75
C LYS A 49 -23.89 9.58 -26.00
N VAL A 50 -24.27 8.51 -26.72
CA VAL A 50 -24.35 7.15 -26.16
C VAL A 50 -22.98 6.65 -25.69
N ALA A 51 -21.93 6.86 -26.49
CA ALA A 51 -20.58 6.47 -26.10
C ALA A 51 -20.09 7.24 -24.85
N LYS A 52 -20.39 8.55 -24.76
CA LYS A 52 -20.11 9.34 -23.55
C LYS A 52 -20.79 8.77 -22.31
N ILE A 53 -22.06 8.37 -22.41
CA ILE A 53 -22.82 7.77 -21.30
C ILE A 53 -22.18 6.43 -20.88
N VAL A 54 -21.86 5.56 -21.83
CA VAL A 54 -21.25 4.25 -21.54
C VAL A 54 -19.89 4.41 -20.85
N ILE A 55 -19.04 5.31 -21.35
CA ILE A 55 -17.73 5.58 -20.75
C ILE A 55 -17.90 6.15 -19.35
N THR A 56 -18.82 7.10 -19.16
CA THR A 56 -19.08 7.70 -17.83
C THR A 56 -19.61 6.66 -16.83
N LYS A 57 -20.56 5.81 -17.23
CA LYS A 57 -21.09 4.71 -16.40
C LYS A 57 -20.07 3.60 -16.12
N SER A 58 -18.90 3.63 -16.74
CA SER A 58 -17.82 2.66 -16.51
C SER A 58 -16.87 3.08 -15.39
N ILE A 59 -16.88 4.36 -14.99
CA ILE A 59 -16.05 4.89 -13.92
C ILE A 59 -16.35 4.12 -12.62
N GLY A 60 -15.32 3.67 -11.93
CA GLY A 60 -15.42 2.88 -10.69
C GLY A 60 -15.80 1.41 -10.87
N LYS A 61 -16.17 0.95 -12.08
CA LYS A 61 -16.51 -0.46 -12.31
C LYS A 61 -15.27 -1.34 -12.46
N LYS A 62 -15.32 -2.53 -11.87
CA LYS A 62 -14.28 -3.56 -12.03
C LYS A 62 -14.16 -3.95 -13.51
N ARG A 63 -12.93 -4.26 -13.95
CA ARG A 63 -12.62 -4.81 -15.29
C ARG A 63 -13.03 -3.92 -16.47
N GLN A 64 -12.97 -2.60 -16.32
CA GLN A 64 -13.17 -1.64 -17.43
C GLN A 64 -11.85 -0.98 -17.80
N SER A 65 -11.25 -1.41 -18.92
CA SER A 65 -10.06 -0.77 -19.48
C SER A 65 -10.44 0.12 -20.67
N VAL A 66 -9.61 1.12 -20.97
CA VAL A 66 -9.77 1.97 -22.17
C VAL A 66 -9.88 1.12 -23.44
N ARG A 67 -9.05 0.08 -23.55
CA ARG A 67 -9.10 -0.91 -24.64
C ARG A 67 -10.42 -1.69 -24.66
N GLY A 68 -10.87 -2.18 -23.50
CA GLY A 68 -12.13 -2.91 -23.37
C GLY A 68 -13.35 -2.05 -23.73
N LEU A 69 -13.36 -0.80 -23.29
CA LEU A 69 -14.42 0.17 -23.60
C LEU A 69 -14.46 0.51 -25.08
N SER A 70 -13.30 0.77 -25.70
CA SER A 70 -13.20 1.00 -27.15
C SER A 70 -13.74 -0.19 -27.94
N LYS A 71 -13.35 -1.43 -27.59
CA LYS A 71 -13.86 -2.65 -28.22
C LYS A 71 -15.37 -2.80 -28.03
N LYS A 72 -15.88 -2.58 -26.81
CA LYS A 72 -17.31 -2.68 -26.47
C LYS A 72 -18.15 -1.64 -27.24
N LEU A 73 -17.66 -0.43 -27.38
CA LEU A 73 -18.32 0.63 -28.13
C LEU A 73 -18.33 0.32 -29.62
N LYS A 74 -17.21 -0.18 -30.17
CA LYS A 74 -17.11 -0.59 -31.57
C LYS A 74 -18.15 -1.68 -31.91
N LEU A 75 -18.32 -2.67 -31.04
CA LEU A 75 -19.35 -3.71 -31.19
C LEU A 75 -20.78 -3.16 -31.15
N LYS A 76 -21.01 -2.02 -30.50
CA LYS A 76 -22.31 -1.34 -30.42
C LYS A 76 -22.51 -0.28 -31.52
N GLY A 77 -21.73 -0.34 -32.61
CA GLY A 77 -21.82 0.64 -33.70
C GLY A 77 -21.23 2.02 -33.39
N HIS A 78 -20.53 2.17 -32.26
CA HIS A 78 -19.86 3.41 -31.88
C HIS A 78 -18.34 3.25 -31.99
N SER A 79 -17.79 3.49 -33.18
CA SER A 79 -16.35 3.43 -33.40
C SER A 79 -15.63 4.55 -32.66
N VAL A 80 -15.00 4.24 -31.52
CA VAL A 80 -14.24 5.19 -30.70
C VAL A 80 -12.88 4.59 -30.40
N SER A 81 -11.80 5.33 -30.72
CA SER A 81 -10.43 4.88 -30.46
C SER A 81 -10.10 4.87 -28.96
N GLN A 82 -9.10 4.07 -28.57
CA GLN A 82 -8.60 4.01 -27.20
C GLN A 82 -8.16 5.39 -26.69
N SER A 83 -7.38 6.13 -27.49
CA SER A 83 -6.93 7.49 -27.15
C SER A 83 -8.08 8.46 -26.92
N THR A 84 -9.19 8.28 -27.65
CA THR A 84 -10.38 9.11 -27.50
C THR A 84 -11.12 8.81 -26.19
N VAL A 85 -11.25 7.53 -25.81
CA VAL A 85 -11.79 7.12 -24.51
C VAL A 85 -10.91 7.65 -23.37
N TYR A 86 -9.58 7.51 -23.49
CA TYR A 86 -8.62 8.01 -22.49
C TYR A 86 -8.69 9.52 -22.32
N ARG A 87 -8.71 10.28 -23.42
CA ARG A 87 -8.83 11.75 -23.39
C ARG A 87 -10.15 12.20 -22.78
N TYR A 88 -11.26 11.53 -23.10
CA TYR A 88 -12.55 11.84 -22.50
C TYR A 88 -12.54 11.61 -20.97
N LEU A 89 -11.98 10.48 -20.51
CA LEU A 89 -11.85 10.19 -19.08
C LEU A 89 -10.94 11.21 -18.36
N THR A 90 -9.78 11.52 -18.93
CA THR A 90 -8.78 12.38 -18.27
C THR A 90 -9.07 13.87 -18.38
N LYS A 91 -9.50 14.37 -19.55
CA LYS A 91 -9.69 15.80 -19.82
C LYS A 91 -11.13 16.27 -19.60
N GLU A 92 -12.14 15.48 -19.95
CA GLU A 92 -13.55 15.88 -19.75
C GLU A 92 -14.10 15.42 -18.38
N LYS A 93 -13.65 14.27 -17.86
CA LYS A 93 -14.12 13.76 -16.55
C LYS A 93 -13.14 13.94 -15.41
N GLY A 94 -11.90 14.38 -15.69
CA GLY A 94 -10.89 14.60 -14.66
C GLY A 94 -10.46 13.34 -13.90
N VAL A 95 -10.75 12.13 -14.41
CA VAL A 95 -10.42 10.88 -13.72
C VAL A 95 -9.03 10.37 -14.14
N LYS A 96 -8.32 9.79 -13.18
CA LYS A 96 -7.01 9.14 -13.39
C LYS A 96 -7.16 7.63 -13.39
N SER A 97 -6.24 6.94 -14.05
CA SER A 97 -6.17 5.48 -14.02
C SER A 97 -5.41 5.01 -12.78
N TYR A 98 -6.02 4.12 -11.99
CA TYR A 98 -5.41 3.48 -10.84
C TYR A 98 -5.35 1.96 -11.04
N LYS A 99 -4.30 1.32 -10.52
CA LYS A 99 -4.23 -0.14 -10.46
C LYS A 99 -5.08 -0.64 -9.29
N HIS A 100 -5.88 -1.68 -9.49
CA HIS A 100 -6.58 -2.34 -8.38
C HIS A 100 -5.56 -2.87 -7.38
N GLN A 101 -5.73 -2.54 -6.10
CA GLN A 101 -4.96 -3.15 -5.03
C GLN A 101 -5.47 -4.58 -4.83
N ARG A 102 -4.54 -5.54 -4.71
CA ARG A 102 -4.87 -6.91 -4.32
C ARG A 102 -5.00 -6.94 -2.81
N GLN A 103 -6.14 -7.38 -2.31
CA GLN A 103 -6.39 -7.60 -0.89
C GLN A 103 -6.89 -9.03 -0.71
N PRO A 104 -6.59 -9.70 0.42
CA PRO A 104 -7.19 -10.99 0.73
C PRO A 104 -8.71 -10.90 0.71
N LEU A 105 -9.39 -12.01 0.45
CA LEU A 105 -10.84 -12.05 0.61
C LEU A 105 -11.16 -12.13 2.09
N ILE A 106 -12.00 -11.22 2.59
CA ILE A 106 -12.53 -11.29 3.94
C ILE A 106 -13.98 -11.77 3.89
N THR A 107 -14.29 -12.77 4.72
CA THR A 107 -15.66 -13.27 4.87
C THR A 107 -16.47 -12.30 5.72
N GLU A 108 -17.80 -12.28 5.56
CA GLU A 108 -18.69 -11.45 6.39
C GLU A 108 -18.53 -11.78 7.88
N LYS A 109 -18.37 -13.07 8.22
CA LYS A 109 -18.06 -13.51 9.59
C LYS A 109 -16.80 -12.83 10.13
N ASN A 110 -15.72 -12.80 9.36
CA ASN A 110 -14.47 -12.17 9.79
C ASN A 110 -14.62 -10.64 9.90
N MET A 111 -15.38 -10.01 9.00
CA MET A 111 -15.68 -8.57 9.11
C MET A 111 -16.43 -8.26 10.40
N SER A 112 -17.46 -9.05 10.75
CA SER A 112 -18.20 -8.89 12.00
C SER A 112 -17.30 -9.04 13.23
N SER A 113 -16.49 -10.09 13.30
CA SER A 113 -15.55 -10.28 14.42
C SER A 113 -14.51 -9.17 14.53
N ARG A 114 -14.01 -8.65 13.39
CA ARG A 114 -13.11 -7.49 13.38
C ARG A 114 -13.79 -6.23 13.90
N LEU A 115 -15.02 -5.99 13.45
CA LEU A 115 -15.80 -4.82 13.85
C LEU A 115 -16.09 -4.87 15.36
N GLU A 116 -16.46 -6.02 15.88
CA GLU A 116 -16.67 -6.25 17.32
C GLU A 116 -15.39 -5.99 18.11
N PHE A 117 -14.27 -6.63 17.74
CA PHE A 117 -12.96 -6.40 18.36
C PHE A 117 -12.58 -4.92 18.40
N CYS A 118 -12.81 -4.20 17.31
CA CYS A 118 -12.49 -2.78 17.21
C CYS A 118 -13.44 -1.91 18.04
N LYS A 119 -14.74 -2.22 18.07
CA LYS A 119 -15.73 -1.50 18.88
C LYS A 119 -15.45 -1.64 20.38
N GLU A 120 -15.09 -2.82 20.85
CA GLU A 120 -14.68 -3.04 22.25
C GLU A 120 -13.47 -2.19 22.67
N ARG A 121 -12.61 -1.84 21.70
CA ARG A 121 -11.34 -1.13 21.93
C ARG A 121 -11.34 0.26 21.29
N VAL A 122 -12.51 0.82 20.98
CA VAL A 122 -12.62 2.12 20.30
C VAL A 122 -12.01 3.26 21.12
N ASN A 123 -12.18 3.19 22.44
CA ASN A 123 -11.67 4.20 23.38
C ASN A 123 -10.25 3.90 23.89
N TRP A 124 -9.61 2.83 23.41
CA TRP A 124 -8.23 2.53 23.80
C TRP A 124 -7.27 3.58 23.24
N THR A 125 -6.50 4.16 24.15
CA THR A 125 -5.46 5.14 23.82
C THR A 125 -4.19 4.44 23.33
N ALA A 126 -3.27 5.19 22.75
CA ALA A 126 -1.94 4.68 22.41
C ALA A 126 -1.26 4.03 23.63
N ASN A 127 -1.42 4.59 24.84
CA ASN A 127 -0.83 4.04 26.06
C ASN A 127 -1.42 2.67 26.45
N ASP A 128 -2.69 2.40 26.12
CA ASP A 128 -3.29 1.09 26.31
C ASP A 128 -2.64 0.07 25.36
N TRP A 129 -2.51 0.44 24.07
CA TRP A 129 -1.84 -0.37 23.06
C TRP A 129 -0.36 -0.60 23.34
N LYS A 130 0.32 0.36 23.98
CA LYS A 130 1.72 0.21 24.41
C LYS A 130 1.91 -0.91 25.43
N ASN A 131 0.87 -1.42 26.07
CA ASN A 131 0.95 -2.60 26.96
C ASN A 131 0.84 -3.95 26.23
N ILE A 132 0.61 -3.96 24.91
CA ILE A 132 0.46 -5.18 24.12
C ILE A 132 1.83 -5.63 23.58
N LEU A 133 2.09 -6.94 23.68
CA LEU A 133 3.24 -7.60 23.05
C LEU A 133 2.74 -8.32 21.79
N PHE A 134 2.97 -7.72 20.63
CA PHE A 134 2.56 -8.31 19.36
C PHE A 134 3.57 -9.37 18.92
N THR A 135 3.07 -10.53 18.48
CA THR A 135 3.91 -11.63 17.97
C THR A 135 3.36 -12.15 16.67
N ASP A 136 4.28 -12.64 15.83
CA ASP A 136 3.93 -13.14 14.50
C ASP A 136 5.09 -13.92 13.88
N GLU A 137 4.78 -14.71 12.85
CA GLU A 137 5.73 -15.37 11.98
C GLU A 137 5.66 -14.81 10.56
N SER A 138 6.80 -14.37 10.02
CA SER A 138 6.88 -13.98 8.60
C SER A 138 7.85 -14.87 7.83
N PRO A 139 7.48 -15.34 6.62
CA PRO A 139 8.41 -15.95 5.71
C PRO A 139 9.29 -14.90 5.02
N PHE A 140 10.57 -15.23 4.84
CA PHE A 140 11.54 -14.49 4.04
C PHE A 140 12.16 -15.41 3.00
N GLU A 141 12.31 -14.91 1.78
CA GLU A 141 12.81 -15.69 0.63
C GLU A 141 14.27 -15.31 0.36
N LEU A 142 15.12 -16.29 0.06
CA LEU A 142 16.55 -16.07 -0.21
C LEU A 142 16.80 -15.10 -1.39
N ASN A 143 16.00 -15.26 -2.44
CA ASN A 143 15.99 -14.37 -3.59
C ASN A 143 14.63 -13.66 -3.62
N HIS A 144 14.41 -12.75 -2.68
CA HIS A 144 13.18 -11.97 -2.60
C HIS A 144 12.97 -11.24 -3.93
N PRO A 145 11.84 -11.45 -4.64
CA PRO A 145 11.58 -10.72 -5.86
C PRO A 145 11.40 -9.26 -5.51
N PRO A 146 12.15 -8.34 -6.14
CA PRO A 146 12.15 -6.95 -5.72
C PRO A 146 10.75 -6.35 -5.84
N ASN A 147 10.42 -5.42 -4.94
CA ASN A 147 9.14 -4.73 -4.97
C ASN A 147 8.91 -4.06 -6.34
N ARG A 148 8.06 -4.67 -7.17
CA ARG A 148 7.76 -4.25 -8.56
C ARG A 148 7.30 -2.79 -8.70
N LYS A 149 6.88 -2.13 -7.62
CA LYS A 149 6.53 -0.69 -7.67
C LYS A 149 7.75 0.22 -7.60
N ASN A 150 8.78 -0.20 -6.88
CA ASN A 150 9.97 0.62 -6.59
C ASN A 150 11.18 0.18 -7.41
N TYR A 151 11.18 -1.07 -7.90
CA TYR A 151 12.22 -1.62 -8.78
C TYR A 151 12.00 -1.20 -10.24
N CYS A 152 12.19 0.10 -10.51
CA CYS A 152 12.17 0.68 -11.85
C CYS A 152 13.57 1.15 -12.21
N VAL A 153 14.11 0.65 -13.33
CA VAL A 153 15.38 1.11 -13.89
C VAL A 153 15.09 2.19 -14.92
N TRP A 154 15.86 3.28 -14.88
CA TRP A 154 15.83 4.31 -15.92
C TRP A 154 16.77 3.88 -17.05
N ALA A 155 16.21 3.54 -18.21
CA ALA A 155 16.93 3.11 -19.40
C ALA A 155 16.39 3.84 -20.64
N ARG A 156 17.22 4.04 -21.67
CA ARG A 156 16.80 4.70 -22.91
C ARG A 156 15.93 3.78 -23.76
N ASN A 157 16.15 2.48 -23.66
CA ASN A 157 15.39 1.44 -24.34
C ASN A 157 15.42 0.12 -23.55
N ALA A 158 14.59 -0.84 -23.96
CA ALA A 158 14.44 -2.10 -23.25
C ALA A 158 15.66 -3.04 -23.35
N LEU A 159 16.56 -2.83 -24.32
CA LEU A 159 17.76 -3.66 -24.50
C LEU A 159 18.86 -3.31 -23.49
N GLU A 160 18.82 -2.09 -22.92
CA GLU A 160 19.71 -1.64 -21.85
C GLU A 160 19.32 -2.19 -20.46
N VAL A 161 18.17 -2.83 -20.35
CA VAL A 161 17.68 -3.39 -19.08
C VAL A 161 18.15 -4.83 -18.95
N GLU A 162 19.10 -5.09 -18.05
CA GLU A 162 19.54 -6.44 -17.74
C GLU A 162 18.37 -7.31 -17.24
N SER A 163 18.30 -8.54 -17.74
CA SER A 163 17.31 -9.51 -17.28
C SER A 163 17.71 -10.07 -15.91
N VAL A 164 16.85 -9.89 -14.91
CA VAL A 164 17.04 -10.53 -13.60
C VAL A 164 16.56 -11.98 -13.68
N GLN A 165 17.43 -12.94 -13.36
CA GLN A 165 17.07 -14.35 -13.29
C GLN A 165 16.35 -14.64 -11.97
N MET A 166 15.20 -15.31 -12.03
CA MET A 166 14.44 -15.70 -10.83
C MET A 166 14.35 -17.22 -10.71
N VAL A 167 14.58 -17.73 -9.51
CA VAL A 167 14.36 -19.14 -9.19
C VAL A 167 12.85 -19.38 -9.01
N LYS A 168 12.30 -20.43 -9.64
CA LYS A 168 10.86 -20.75 -9.63
C LYS A 168 10.29 -20.98 -8.22
N PHE A 169 11.11 -21.56 -7.34
CA PHE A 169 10.78 -21.83 -5.93
C PHE A 169 11.95 -21.40 -5.05
N PRO A 170 12.02 -20.12 -4.64
CA PRO A 170 13.11 -19.66 -3.79
C PRO A 170 13.02 -20.37 -2.43
N LYS A 171 14.18 -20.71 -1.86
CA LYS A 171 14.25 -21.21 -0.49
C LYS A 171 13.68 -20.15 0.45
N LYS A 172 12.83 -20.58 1.38
CA LYS A 172 12.20 -19.69 2.37
C LYS A 172 12.63 -20.09 3.77
N ILE A 173 12.83 -19.09 4.61
CA ILE A 173 12.95 -19.25 6.05
C ILE A 173 11.74 -18.63 6.71
N GLN A 174 11.22 -19.27 7.75
CA GLN A 174 10.15 -18.71 8.56
C GLN A 174 10.78 -18.16 9.83
N VAL A 175 10.40 -16.94 10.19
CA VAL A 175 11.01 -16.23 11.31
C VAL A 175 9.92 -15.77 12.24
N TRP A 176 10.05 -16.11 13.52
CA TRP A 176 9.20 -15.60 14.59
C TRP A 176 9.85 -14.39 15.26
N GLY A 177 9.04 -13.41 15.63
CA GLY A 177 9.46 -12.26 16.41
C GLY A 177 8.34 -11.72 17.29
N MET A 178 8.74 -10.95 18.30
CA MET A 178 7.84 -10.23 19.18
C MET A 178 8.26 -8.76 19.26
N MET A 179 7.27 -7.86 19.27
CA MET A 179 7.48 -6.44 19.45
C MET A 179 6.66 -5.87 20.61
N SER A 180 7.24 -4.85 21.24
CA SER A 180 6.56 -3.89 22.11
C SER A 180 6.83 -2.48 21.59
N HIS A 181 6.32 -1.48 22.28
CA HIS A 181 6.64 -0.09 21.98
C HIS A 181 8.10 0.32 22.32
N ARG A 182 8.85 -0.49 23.08
CA ARG A 182 10.21 -0.17 23.56
C ARG A 182 11.31 -1.02 22.95
N ALA A 183 10.97 -2.27 22.65
CA ALA A 183 11.93 -3.33 22.40
C ALA A 183 11.35 -4.43 21.52
N LEU A 184 12.25 -5.23 20.98
CA LEU A 184 11.99 -6.39 20.14
C LEU A 184 12.61 -7.64 20.80
N SER A 185 12.03 -8.81 20.55
CA SER A 185 12.69 -10.08 20.90
C SER A 185 13.95 -10.31 20.07
N GLU A 186 14.72 -11.34 20.41
CA GLU A 186 15.54 -11.98 19.37
C GLU A 186 14.64 -12.63 18.32
N LEU A 187 15.15 -12.71 17.08
CA LEU A 187 14.48 -13.45 16.01
C LEU A 187 14.72 -14.95 16.20
N HIS A 188 13.63 -15.72 16.21
CA HIS A 188 13.71 -17.17 16.19
C HIS A 188 13.57 -17.66 14.74
N PHE A 189 14.65 -18.26 14.24
CA PHE A 189 14.69 -18.81 12.88
C PHE A 189 14.22 -20.27 12.92
N ILE A 190 13.07 -20.53 12.32
CA ILE A 190 12.50 -21.88 12.26
C ILE A 190 13.32 -22.69 11.24
N PRO A 191 13.83 -23.87 11.61
CA PRO A 191 14.63 -24.70 10.71
C PRO A 191 13.89 -25.03 9.42
N VAL A 192 14.64 -25.13 8.31
CA VAL A 192 14.06 -25.46 7.00
C VAL A 192 13.44 -26.86 7.05
N GLY A 193 12.16 -26.95 6.67
CA GLY A 193 11.39 -28.20 6.72
C GLY A 193 10.69 -28.46 8.06
N GLN A 194 10.95 -27.66 9.09
CA GLN A 194 10.25 -27.74 10.36
C GLN A 194 8.84 -27.13 10.22
N THR A 195 7.83 -27.90 10.62
CA THR A 195 6.47 -27.37 10.78
C THR A 195 6.31 -26.80 12.19
N VAL A 196 5.68 -25.64 12.31
CA VAL A 196 5.32 -25.04 13.60
C VAL A 196 4.10 -25.79 14.16
N SER A 197 4.35 -26.98 14.74
CA SER A 197 3.35 -27.70 15.52
C SER A 197 3.14 -26.99 16.86
N ALA A 198 2.05 -27.32 17.56
CA ALA A 198 1.83 -26.80 18.91
C ALA A 198 2.99 -27.16 19.87
N GLU A 199 3.57 -28.35 19.72
CA GLU A 199 4.67 -28.83 20.54
C GLU A 199 5.93 -28.00 20.31
N TYR A 200 6.33 -27.85 19.05
CA TYR A 200 7.47 -27.02 18.68
C TYR A 200 7.28 -25.56 19.11
N TYR A 201 6.09 -25.01 18.89
CA TYR A 201 5.77 -23.66 19.31
C TYR A 201 5.94 -23.47 20.82
N VAL A 202 5.45 -24.41 21.63
CA VAL A 202 5.57 -24.35 23.08
C VAL A 202 7.00 -24.57 23.56
N SER A 203 7.71 -25.57 23.06
CA SER A 203 9.04 -25.94 23.56
C SER A 203 10.15 -25.01 23.06
N GLU A 204 10.14 -24.66 21.77
CA GLU A 204 11.24 -23.95 21.11
C GLU A 204 11.01 -22.45 21.03
N ILE A 205 9.78 -22.00 20.75
CA ILE A 205 9.49 -20.57 20.60
C ILE A 205 9.09 -19.96 21.95
N LEU A 206 8.03 -20.46 22.58
CA LEU A 206 7.53 -19.93 23.85
C LEU A 206 8.50 -20.24 25.00
N GLY A 207 8.87 -21.50 25.17
CA GLY A 207 9.72 -21.96 26.26
C GLY A 207 11.13 -21.36 26.28
N LYS A 208 11.68 -21.00 25.11
CA LYS A 208 13.04 -20.46 24.99
C LYS A 208 13.02 -18.98 24.62
N THR A 209 12.65 -18.64 23.39
CA THR A 209 12.81 -17.27 22.88
C THR A 209 11.90 -16.27 23.59
N LEU A 210 10.63 -16.61 23.81
CA LEU A 210 9.70 -15.75 24.56
C LEU A 210 10.15 -15.60 26.00
N MET A 211 10.39 -16.71 26.73
CA MET A 211 10.77 -16.62 28.15
C MET A 211 12.09 -15.87 28.37
N SER A 212 13.10 -16.09 27.53
CA SER A 212 14.35 -15.30 27.55
C SER A 212 14.07 -13.80 27.38
N THR A 213 13.20 -13.45 26.43
CA THR A 213 12.83 -12.05 26.16
C THR A 213 12.03 -11.42 27.31
N MET A 214 11.08 -12.16 27.89
CA MET A 214 10.23 -11.70 29.00
C MET A 214 11.04 -11.46 30.28
N ASN A 215 12.15 -12.18 30.46
CA ASN A 215 13.02 -12.09 31.63
C ASN A 215 14.06 -10.95 31.54
N ARG A 216 14.15 -10.23 30.41
CA ARG A 216 15.08 -9.10 30.25
C ARG A 216 14.80 -8.00 31.27
N LYS A 217 15.85 -7.48 31.92
CA LYS A 217 15.74 -6.44 32.96
C LYS A 217 16.34 -5.09 32.58
N ARG A 218 17.08 -5.01 31.47
CA ARG A 218 17.79 -3.78 31.07
C ARG A 218 16.79 -2.71 30.60
N GLU A 219 16.89 -1.50 31.11
CA GLU A 219 16.04 -0.37 30.69
C GLU A 219 16.59 0.38 29.47
N ARG A 220 17.89 0.27 29.22
CA ARG A 220 18.64 0.93 28.13
C ARG A 220 19.43 -0.11 27.33
N GLY A 221 19.95 0.28 26.16
CA GLY A 221 20.68 -0.60 25.23
C GLY A 221 20.08 -0.59 23.83
N THR A 222 20.33 -1.61 23.03
CA THR A 222 19.65 -1.81 21.74
C THR A 222 18.20 -2.28 21.92
N VAL A 223 17.38 -2.25 20.86
CA VAL A 223 15.98 -2.73 20.93
C VAL A 223 15.87 -4.21 21.29
N VAL A 224 16.91 -5.01 21.06
CA VAL A 224 16.92 -6.45 21.40
C VAL A 224 17.48 -6.75 22.80
N GLU A 225 18.01 -5.77 23.53
CA GLU A 225 18.53 -5.99 24.88
C GLU A 225 17.60 -5.47 25.97
N ARG A 226 16.83 -4.44 25.63
CA ARG A 226 15.91 -3.78 26.55
C ARG A 226 14.77 -4.71 26.95
N LYS A 227 14.25 -4.45 28.14
CA LYS A 227 13.00 -5.02 28.65
C LYS A 227 11.83 -4.54 27.79
N MET A 228 10.90 -5.45 27.50
CA MET A 228 9.75 -5.20 26.62
C MET A 228 8.86 -4.06 27.13
N LEU A 229 8.58 -4.02 28.44
CA LEU A 229 7.78 -2.99 29.08
C LEU A 229 8.40 -2.57 30.41
N LYS A 230 8.25 -1.29 30.78
CA LYS A 230 8.65 -0.84 32.13
C LYS A 230 7.99 -1.69 33.21
N ASN A 231 6.67 -1.86 33.10
CA ASN A 231 5.90 -2.74 33.95
C ASN A 231 5.35 -3.96 33.19
N MET A 232 6.02 -5.11 33.33
CA MET A 232 5.59 -6.37 32.72
C MET A 232 4.30 -6.93 33.31
N SER A 233 3.85 -6.47 34.49
CA SER A 233 2.58 -6.96 35.04
C SER A 233 1.36 -6.49 34.25
N ARG A 234 1.52 -5.44 33.44
CA ARG A 234 0.50 -4.93 32.52
C ARG A 234 0.61 -5.53 31.12
N ALA A 235 1.63 -6.33 30.85
CA ALA A 235 1.87 -6.90 29.54
C ALA A 235 0.73 -7.83 29.15
N ILE A 236 0.19 -7.65 27.94
CA ILE A 236 -0.75 -8.58 27.34
C ILE A 236 -0.11 -9.18 26.11
N PHE A 237 0.09 -10.49 26.13
CA PHE A 237 0.65 -11.21 24.99
C PHE A 237 -0.41 -11.42 23.90
N GLN A 238 -0.07 -11.03 22.67
CA GLN A 238 -0.90 -11.20 21.48
C GLN A 238 -0.24 -12.18 20.52
N GLN A 239 -1.05 -13.12 20.02
CA GLN A 239 -0.73 -14.01 18.90
C GLN A 239 -1.96 -14.15 18.00
N ASP A 240 -1.77 -14.63 16.78
CA ASP A 240 -2.87 -14.84 15.85
C ASP A 240 -3.67 -16.14 16.15
N GLY A 241 -4.65 -16.45 15.28
CA GLY A 241 -5.52 -17.60 15.41
C GLY A 241 -4.98 -18.91 14.83
N ALA A 242 -3.68 -19.05 14.56
CA ALA A 242 -3.13 -20.25 13.93
C ALA A 242 -3.44 -21.54 14.74
N PRO A 243 -3.53 -22.71 14.09
CA PRO A 243 -3.83 -23.97 14.77
C PRO A 243 -2.88 -24.28 15.94
N ALA A 244 -1.57 -24.02 15.79
CA ALA A 244 -0.59 -24.21 16.86
C ALA A 244 -0.84 -23.26 18.05
N HIS A 245 -1.25 -22.03 17.79
CA HIS A 245 -1.51 -21.00 18.80
C HIS A 245 -2.78 -21.30 19.61
N THR A 246 -3.79 -21.89 18.94
CA THR A 246 -5.10 -22.19 19.52
C THR A 246 -5.22 -23.59 20.12
N ALA A 247 -4.19 -24.42 20.00
CA ALA A 247 -4.13 -25.75 20.61
C ALA A 247 -4.20 -25.67 22.15
N ASN A 248 -4.82 -26.67 22.77
CA ASN A 248 -5.01 -26.71 24.23
C ASN A 248 -3.68 -26.63 24.98
N MET A 249 -2.65 -27.34 24.51
CA MET A 249 -1.31 -27.33 25.10
C MET A 249 -0.72 -25.91 25.13
N THR A 250 -0.80 -25.19 24.01
CA THR A 250 -0.32 -23.81 23.92
C THR A 250 -1.09 -22.87 24.84
N GLN A 251 -2.43 -22.94 24.82
CA GLN A 251 -3.28 -22.11 25.67
C GLN A 251 -3.03 -22.39 27.17
N ASN A 252 -2.84 -23.66 27.55
CA ASN A 252 -2.51 -24.04 28.93
C ASN A 252 -1.13 -23.53 29.33
N TRP A 253 -0.13 -23.67 28.45
CA TRP A 253 1.21 -23.13 28.72
C TRP A 253 1.16 -21.61 28.93
N LEU A 254 0.42 -20.86 28.10
CA LEU A 254 0.28 -19.42 28.25
C LEU A 254 -0.40 -19.03 29.57
N ARG A 255 -1.45 -19.75 29.99
CA ARG A 255 -2.10 -19.54 31.29
C ARG A 255 -1.16 -19.76 32.47
N SER A 256 -0.29 -20.76 32.39
CA SER A 256 0.63 -21.10 33.48
C SER A 256 1.85 -20.18 33.57
N ASN A 257 2.28 -19.57 32.46
CA ASN A 257 3.54 -18.84 32.40
C ASN A 257 3.38 -17.32 32.24
N LEU A 258 2.26 -16.84 31.71
CA LEU A 258 2.02 -15.42 31.47
C LEU A 258 0.90 -14.87 32.35
N LYS A 259 1.08 -13.63 32.83
CA LYS A 259 0.05 -12.94 33.64
C LYS A 259 -1.20 -12.57 32.85
N SER A 260 -1.03 -12.17 31.59
CA SER A 260 -2.13 -11.82 30.70
C SER A 260 -1.77 -12.11 29.24
N PHE A 261 -2.74 -12.62 28.50
CA PHE A 261 -2.64 -12.85 27.07
C PHE A 261 -4.03 -12.84 26.45
N TRP A 262 -4.09 -12.65 25.13
CA TRP A 262 -5.32 -12.81 24.37
C TRP A 262 -5.57 -14.29 24.08
N ALA A 263 -6.58 -14.83 24.77
CA ALA A 263 -7.01 -16.20 24.58
C ALA A 263 -7.55 -16.43 23.17
N LYS A 264 -7.62 -17.72 22.78
CA LYS A 264 -8.23 -18.15 21.52
C LYS A 264 -9.52 -17.39 21.21
N GLY A 265 -9.59 -16.79 20.02
CA GLY A 265 -10.75 -16.05 19.53
C GLY A 265 -10.78 -14.57 19.88
N THR A 266 -9.89 -14.08 20.75
CA THR A 266 -9.82 -12.66 21.10
C THR A 266 -9.27 -11.81 19.95
N TRP A 267 -8.19 -12.25 19.30
CA TRP A 267 -7.69 -11.57 18.10
C TRP A 267 -8.53 -11.97 16.88
N PRO A 268 -9.04 -11.01 16.10
CA PRO A 268 -9.91 -11.32 14.98
C PRO A 268 -9.13 -12.00 13.85
N ALA A 269 -9.70 -13.08 13.30
CA ALA A 269 -9.09 -13.84 12.21
C ALA A 269 -8.79 -12.98 10.96
N ASN A 270 -7.74 -13.34 10.23
CA ASN A 270 -7.29 -12.65 8.99
C ASN A 270 -7.10 -11.14 9.14
N SER A 271 -6.49 -10.71 10.25
CA SER A 271 -6.28 -9.30 10.59
C SER A 271 -4.82 -8.82 10.66
N PRO A 272 -3.98 -9.10 9.63
CA PRO A 272 -2.60 -8.63 9.63
C PRO A 272 -2.51 -7.10 9.59
N ASP A 273 -3.44 -6.41 8.94
CA ASP A 273 -3.49 -4.95 8.87
C ASP A 273 -3.71 -4.26 10.23
N LEU A 274 -4.27 -4.99 11.21
CA LEU A 274 -4.40 -4.52 12.59
C LEU A 274 -3.14 -4.78 13.43
N SER A 275 -2.23 -5.63 12.98
CA SER A 275 -1.00 -5.95 13.70
C SER A 275 0.15 -5.01 13.30
N PRO A 276 0.74 -4.24 14.22
CA PRO A 276 1.86 -3.35 13.91
C PRO A 276 3.16 -4.09 13.57
N ILE A 277 3.30 -5.38 13.92
CA ILE A 277 4.50 -6.16 13.60
C ILE A 277 4.63 -6.42 12.09
N GLU A 278 3.53 -6.39 11.36
CA GLU A 278 3.52 -6.46 9.90
C GLU A 278 4.23 -5.27 9.24
N ASN A 279 4.26 -4.12 9.91
CA ASN A 279 5.06 -2.97 9.47
C ASN A 279 6.54 -3.21 9.71
N ILE A 280 6.90 -3.87 10.82
CA ILE A 280 8.28 -4.27 11.09
C ILE A 280 8.75 -5.26 10.02
N TRP A 281 7.94 -6.26 9.68
CA TRP A 281 8.25 -7.16 8.57
C TRP A 281 8.40 -6.45 7.23
N SER A 282 7.62 -5.39 6.98
CA SER A 282 7.79 -4.56 5.79
C SER A 282 9.13 -3.83 5.79
N ILE A 283 9.55 -3.26 6.92
CA ILE A 283 10.86 -2.60 7.06
C ILE A 283 11.98 -3.59 6.76
N LEU A 284 11.91 -4.82 7.28
CA LEU A 284 12.92 -5.84 6.97
C LEU A 284 12.93 -6.20 5.48
N LYS A 285 11.76 -6.32 4.84
CA LYS A 285 11.68 -6.63 3.40
C LYS A 285 12.27 -5.51 2.55
N ASP A 286 11.95 -4.25 2.88
CA ASP A 286 12.51 -3.08 2.20
C ASP A 286 14.04 -2.98 2.40
N ASP A 287 14.53 -3.35 3.58
CA ASP A 287 15.96 -3.42 3.87
C ASP A 287 16.68 -4.51 3.06
N LEU A 288 16.11 -5.70 2.93
CA LEU A 288 16.64 -6.77 2.07
C LEU A 288 16.65 -6.36 0.59
N ASP A 289 15.56 -5.72 0.12
CA ASP A 289 15.44 -5.20 -1.24
C ASP A 289 16.55 -4.19 -1.59
N SER A 290 17.04 -3.44 -0.60
CA SER A 290 18.11 -2.45 -0.81
C SER A 290 19.50 -3.07 -1.02
N ILE A 291 19.70 -4.33 -0.61
CA ILE A 291 20.98 -5.05 -0.76
C ILE A 291 21.00 -5.90 -2.03
N GLY A 292 19.87 -6.52 -2.37
CA GLY A 292 19.77 -7.44 -3.50
C GLY A 292 19.88 -8.91 -3.07
N GLU A 293 20.53 -9.73 -3.89
CA GLU A 293 20.51 -11.19 -3.77
C GLU A 293 21.46 -11.72 -2.68
N PHE A 294 21.03 -12.77 -1.98
CA PHE A 294 21.82 -13.46 -0.96
C PHE A 294 22.33 -14.80 -1.47
N LYS A 295 23.60 -15.11 -1.22
CA LYS A 295 24.24 -16.36 -1.67
C LYS A 295 23.74 -17.59 -0.91
N ASP A 296 23.47 -17.43 0.38
CA ASP A 296 23.02 -18.50 1.25
C ASP A 296 22.09 -17.99 2.36
N ILE A 297 21.44 -18.96 3.02
CA ILE A 297 20.48 -18.68 4.11
C ILE A 297 21.17 -17.98 5.28
N LYS A 298 22.46 -18.25 5.54
CA LYS A 298 23.15 -17.69 6.70
C LYS A 298 23.38 -16.20 6.55
N MET A 299 23.73 -15.74 5.35
CA MET A 299 23.83 -14.33 5.02
C MET A 299 22.48 -13.63 5.19
N LEU A 300 21.39 -14.26 4.75
CA LEU A 300 20.03 -13.74 4.95
C LEU A 300 19.68 -13.63 6.44
N GLU A 301 19.93 -14.67 7.25
CA GLU A 301 19.70 -14.64 8.70
C GLU A 301 20.48 -13.51 9.38
N ASN A 302 21.76 -13.38 9.06
CA ASN A 302 22.62 -12.36 9.63
C ASN A 302 22.14 -10.95 9.25
N ARG A 303 21.70 -10.76 7.99
CA ARG A 303 21.15 -9.48 7.57
C ARG A 303 19.84 -9.17 8.30
N LEU A 304 18.93 -10.13 8.40
CA LEU A 304 17.68 -9.97 9.15
C LEU A 304 17.93 -9.59 10.60
N LYS A 305 18.88 -10.26 11.28
CA LYS A 305 19.28 -9.90 12.65
C LYS A 305 19.78 -8.46 12.75
N THR A 306 20.62 -8.05 11.80
CA THR A 306 21.21 -6.70 11.76
C THR A 306 20.15 -5.63 11.51
N ALA A 307 19.29 -5.86 10.52
CA ALA A 307 18.18 -4.97 10.18
C ALA A 307 17.21 -4.84 11.36
N TRP A 308 16.86 -5.96 12.00
CA TRP A 308 16.01 -6.01 13.17
C TRP A 308 16.59 -5.24 14.37
N SER A 309 17.88 -5.38 14.65
CA SER A 309 18.55 -4.63 15.73
C SER A 309 18.69 -3.14 15.46
N ASN A 310 18.68 -2.73 14.19
CA ASN A 310 18.81 -1.34 13.76
C ASN A 310 17.49 -0.57 13.78
N ILE A 311 16.36 -1.24 13.99
CA ILE A 311 15.06 -0.57 14.12
C ILE A 311 15.08 0.26 15.40
N SER A 312 14.79 1.55 15.26
CA SER A 312 14.85 2.46 16.41
C SER A 312 13.62 2.30 17.31
N PRO A 313 13.76 2.51 18.64
CA PRO A 313 12.63 2.52 19.57
C PRO A 313 11.53 3.52 19.16
N GLU A 314 11.90 4.65 18.54
CA GLU A 314 10.96 5.67 18.07
C GLU A 314 10.04 5.14 16.96
N VAL A 315 10.52 4.24 16.11
CA VAL A 315 9.68 3.55 15.12
C VAL A 315 8.65 2.68 15.82
N LEU A 316 9.06 1.93 16.84
CA LEU A 316 8.18 1.05 17.61
C LEU A 316 7.08 1.85 18.33
N ASP A 317 7.46 2.96 18.95
CA ASP A 317 6.53 3.82 19.68
C ASP A 317 5.50 4.48 18.73
N LYS A 318 5.96 4.98 17.58
CA LYS A 318 5.09 5.53 16.53
C LYS A 318 4.09 4.52 15.98
N LEU A 319 4.47 3.25 15.86
CA LEU A 319 3.54 2.20 15.43
C LEU A 319 2.41 2.01 16.45
N MET A 320 2.70 2.09 17.75
CA MET A 320 1.68 2.03 18.79
C MET A 320 0.81 3.30 18.82
N ASP A 321 1.40 4.47 18.61
CA ASP A 321 0.65 5.73 18.50
C ASP A 321 -0.35 5.71 17.32
N GLY A 322 -0.05 4.93 16.28
CA GLY A 322 -0.94 4.71 15.14
C GLY A 322 -2.09 3.73 15.40
N MET A 323 -2.07 2.94 16.48
CA MET A 323 -3.07 1.91 16.72
C MET A 323 -4.50 2.43 16.83
N PRO A 324 -4.80 3.51 17.60
CA PRO A 324 -6.15 4.07 17.64
C PRO A 324 -6.68 4.40 16.25
N LYS A 325 -5.84 4.96 15.36
CA LYS A 325 -6.23 5.28 13.98
C LYS A 325 -6.58 4.02 13.17
N ARG A 326 -5.87 2.90 13.36
CA ARG A 326 -6.18 1.62 12.71
C ARG A 326 -7.54 1.10 13.13
N ILE A 327 -7.82 1.13 14.44
CA ILE A 327 -9.09 0.69 15.03
C ILE A 327 -10.25 1.51 14.47
N HIS A 328 -10.14 2.84 14.50
CA HIS A 328 -11.17 3.72 13.95
C HIS A 328 -11.38 3.49 12.45
N LYS A 329 -10.31 3.29 11.68
CA LYS A 329 -10.43 3.01 10.25
C LYS A 329 -11.12 1.67 9.96
N CYS A 330 -10.87 0.66 10.79
CA CYS A 330 -11.55 -0.63 10.68
C CYS A 330 -13.05 -0.48 10.93
N ILE A 331 -13.44 0.33 11.93
CA ILE A 331 -14.85 0.64 12.24
C ILE A 331 -15.50 1.40 11.07
N GLU A 332 -14.85 2.43 10.53
CA GLU A 332 -15.35 3.21 9.38
C GLU A 332 -15.63 2.30 8.17
N LEU A 333 -14.78 1.28 7.97
CA LEU A 333 -14.92 0.29 6.91
C LEU A 333 -15.79 -0.91 7.30
N SER A 334 -16.53 -0.83 8.42
CA SER A 334 -17.42 -1.89 8.91
C SER A 334 -16.73 -3.25 9.05
N GLY A 335 -15.50 -3.27 9.56
CA GLY A 335 -14.68 -4.49 9.68
C GLY A 335 -13.86 -4.83 8.43
N GLY A 336 -13.90 -3.99 7.39
CA GLY A 336 -13.11 -4.16 6.18
C GLY A 336 -11.60 -3.98 6.37
N TYR A 337 -10.84 -4.23 5.30
CA TYR A 337 -9.38 -4.03 5.28
C TYR A 337 -9.02 -2.54 5.28
N ILE A 338 -8.17 -2.11 6.21
CA ILE A 338 -7.76 -0.70 6.34
C ILE A 338 -6.66 -0.28 5.36
N GLY A 339 -6.04 -1.25 4.68
CA GLY A 339 -4.89 -1.02 3.81
C GLY A 339 -3.56 -1.05 4.56
N LYS A 340 -2.45 -1.04 3.81
CA LYS A 340 -1.10 -0.87 4.36
C LYS A 340 -0.76 0.61 4.47
#